data_AF-A0A517RIE3-F1
#
_entry.id   AF-A0A517RIE3-F1
#
_cell.length_a   1.000
_cell.length_b   1.000
_cell.length_c   1.000
_cell.angle_alpha   90.00
_cell.angle_beta   90.00
_cell.angle_gamma   90.00
#
_symmetry.space_group_name_H-M   'P 1'
#
loop_
_entity.id
_entity.type
_entity.pdbx_description
1 polymer ?
#
loop_
_entity_poly.entity_id
_entity_poly.type
_entity_poly.pdbx_seq_one_letter_code
_entity_poly.pdbx_strand_id
1 'polypeptide(L)'
;MGEPQRLSEDSDIEIVLPREGSPVSIYVSDRGTTLIRNSADNLIVVSPEGKDVGKIDLLKDAFTETENRQYVHDTTAGPYWSGLSAWYYLDLPQGEIFVVRPWWGRHIFVDVSRGKLARSSQAFEVATLKTEEKLVMSALSSKEEPADHEFSKYGAAYLAGILKLKQAIPLLKSVEKSTDIGSCTFGGLSFGEDYNNEVNPRRYCTYDLRQAAQLSLRRLGITPKHLPCHSFQLEQGDDEIPFVPTDLKRPRHENVERVKVGMSAKHVLNTIGAPDFINYDTWSYDMDADEPFSLTLTFDERKVTATKKEAPLWKSGLSRDEALAY
;
A
#
# COMPACT_ATOMS: atom_id res chain seq x y z
N MET A 1 5.70 3.90 34.25
CA MET A 1 4.42 3.41 33.69
C MET A 1 3.49 4.57 33.40
N GLY A 2 2.83 4.59 32.24
CA GLY A 2 1.81 5.60 31.92
C GLY A 2 0.57 5.41 32.77
N GLU A 3 -0.39 6.33 32.67
CA GLU A 3 -1.72 6.10 33.24
C GLU A 3 -2.44 5.02 32.43
N PRO A 4 -3.21 4.12 33.08
CA PRO A 4 -4.00 3.12 32.38
C PRO A 4 -4.98 3.79 31.40
N GLN A 5 -5.09 3.27 30.18
CA GLN A 5 -6.09 3.72 29.21
C GLN A 5 -6.98 2.54 28.81
N ARG A 6 -8.27 2.82 28.63
CA ARG A 6 -9.22 1.85 28.07
C ARG A 6 -9.08 1.81 26.55
N LEU A 7 -9.06 0.59 26.01
CA LEU A 7 -8.92 0.31 24.58
C LEU A 7 -10.10 0.85 23.74
N SER A 8 -11.28 0.93 24.35
CA SER A 8 -12.49 1.55 23.82
C SER A 8 -13.43 1.88 24.99
N GLU A 9 -14.48 2.68 24.75
CA GLU A 9 -15.47 3.04 25.80
C GLU A 9 -16.14 1.79 26.42
N ASP A 10 -16.28 0.72 25.64
CA ASP A 10 -16.93 -0.55 26.03
C ASP A 10 -15.96 -1.67 26.46
N SER A 11 -14.66 -1.37 26.57
CA SER A 11 -13.63 -2.35 26.91
C SER A 11 -13.35 -2.42 28.41
N ASP A 12 -13.49 -3.60 29.00
CA ASP A 12 -13.02 -3.92 30.37
C ASP A 12 -11.48 -4.11 30.46
N ILE A 13 -10.78 -4.05 29.32
CA ILE A 13 -9.32 -4.17 29.26
C ILE A 13 -8.70 -2.78 29.48
N GLU A 14 -8.02 -2.62 30.61
CA GLU A 14 -7.14 -1.50 30.90
C GLU A 14 -5.71 -1.85 30.47
N ILE A 15 -5.16 -1.08 29.53
CA ILE A 15 -3.76 -1.24 29.12
C ILE A 15 -2.94 -0.15 29.78
N VAL A 16 -1.90 -0.56 30.51
CA VAL A 16 -0.83 0.35 30.94
C VAL A 16 0.16 0.45 29.79
N LEU A 17 0.06 1.52 29.00
CA LEU A 17 1.07 1.79 28.00
C LEU A 17 2.43 2.03 28.70
N PRO A 18 3.51 1.34 28.30
CA PRO A 18 4.84 1.67 28.80
C PRO A 18 5.13 3.15 28.56
N ARG A 19 5.81 3.83 29.51
CA ARG A 19 6.28 5.23 29.29
C ARG A 19 7.30 5.30 28.15
N GLU A 20 7.94 4.17 27.89
CA GLU A 20 8.88 3.98 26.81
C GLU A 20 8.10 3.73 25.52
N GLY A 21 8.11 4.70 24.61
CA GLY A 21 7.80 4.43 23.22
C GLY A 21 9.03 3.79 22.59
N SER A 22 9.01 2.47 22.43
CA SER A 22 10.11 1.75 21.77
C SER A 22 10.38 2.35 20.38
N PRO A 23 11.65 2.56 20.00
CA PRO A 23 11.98 2.97 18.64
C PRO A 23 11.42 1.97 17.63
N VAL A 24 10.73 2.48 16.62
CA VAL A 24 10.22 1.72 15.47
C VAL A 24 11.18 1.87 14.29
N SER A 25 11.67 3.09 14.06
CA SER A 25 12.67 3.36 13.03
C SER A 25 13.60 4.51 13.41
N ILE A 26 14.81 4.49 12.84
CA ILE A 26 15.84 5.51 13.04
C ILE A 26 16.35 5.92 11.66
N TYR A 27 16.35 7.24 11.39
CA TYR A 27 16.86 7.82 10.16
C TYR A 27 18.04 8.72 10.49
N VAL A 28 19.19 8.43 9.91
CA VAL A 28 20.42 9.20 10.11
C VAL A 28 20.77 9.91 8.81
N SER A 29 20.93 11.22 8.88
CA SER A 29 21.41 12.04 7.77
C SER A 29 22.92 11.92 7.60
N ASP A 30 23.43 12.28 6.42
CA ASP A 30 24.88 12.34 6.16
C ASP A 30 25.62 13.33 7.06
N ARG A 31 24.91 14.31 7.65
CA ARG A 31 25.47 15.27 8.61
C ARG A 31 25.40 14.80 10.06
N GLY A 32 24.87 13.60 10.31
CA GLY A 32 24.78 12.99 11.64
C GLY A 32 23.53 13.36 12.44
N THR A 33 22.65 14.21 11.90
CA THR A 33 21.33 14.45 12.49
C THR A 33 20.53 13.16 12.47
N THR A 34 19.95 12.79 13.61
CA THR A 34 19.21 11.54 13.78
C THR A 34 17.75 11.85 14.08
N LEU A 35 16.85 11.12 13.43
CA LEU A 35 15.42 11.17 13.69
C LEU A 35 14.94 9.80 14.11
N ILE A 36 14.34 9.73 15.30
CA ILE A 36 13.85 8.49 15.89
C ILE A 36 12.33 8.54 15.89
N ARG A 37 11.70 7.60 15.19
CA ARG A 37 10.25 7.37 15.27
C ARG A 37 9.98 6.31 16.34
N ASN A 38 9.04 6.58 17.24
CA ASN A 38 8.60 5.60 18.23
C ASN A 38 7.22 4.99 17.89
N SER A 39 6.79 4.01 18.69
CA SER A 39 5.50 3.31 18.52
C SER A 39 4.24 4.18 18.66
N ALA A 40 4.39 5.39 19.20
CA ALA A 40 3.32 6.37 19.31
C ALA A 40 3.44 7.48 18.24
N ASP A 41 4.20 7.23 17.17
CA ASP A 41 4.45 8.15 16.04
C ASP A 41 4.99 9.53 16.43
N ASN A 42 5.73 9.57 17.53
CA ASN A 42 6.52 10.73 17.84
C ASN A 42 7.83 10.67 17.05
N LEU A 43 8.19 11.80 16.43
CA LEU A 43 9.52 12.02 15.86
C LEU A 43 10.37 12.78 16.87
N ILE A 44 11.40 12.12 17.37
CA ILE A 44 12.41 12.70 18.26
C ILE A 44 13.60 13.05 17.39
N VAL A 45 13.99 14.33 17.41
CA VAL A 45 15.12 14.84 16.63
C VAL A 45 16.33 15.00 17.53
N VAL A 46 17.43 14.38 17.15
CA VAL A 46 18.69 14.38 17.88
C VAL A 46 19.78 15.00 17.00
N SER A 47 20.47 16.00 17.51
CA SER A 47 21.56 16.67 16.80
C SER A 47 22.77 15.74 16.63
N PRO A 48 23.73 16.07 15.73
CA PRO A 48 24.96 15.30 15.56
C PRO A 48 25.77 15.14 16.86
N GLU A 49 25.63 16.07 17.82
CA GLU A 49 26.28 16.01 19.13
C GLU A 49 25.50 15.17 20.16
N GLY A 50 24.41 14.51 19.76
CA GLY A 50 23.58 13.67 20.63
C GLY A 50 22.59 14.44 21.50
N LYS A 51 22.28 15.71 21.18
CA LYS A 51 21.33 16.52 21.96
C LYS A 51 19.91 16.39 21.43
N ASP A 52 18.93 16.26 22.32
CA ASP A 52 17.51 16.38 21.97
C ASP A 52 17.23 17.81 21.48
N VAL A 53 16.79 17.93 20.23
CA VAL A 53 16.45 19.19 19.57
C VAL A 53 14.95 19.46 19.68
N GLY A 54 14.14 18.42 19.72
CA GLY A 54 12.70 18.53 19.81
C GLY A 54 11.97 17.23 19.49
N LYS A 55 10.68 17.25 19.80
CA LYS A 55 9.76 16.13 19.64
C LYS A 55 8.48 16.60 18.95
N ILE A 56 8.02 15.85 17.97
CA ILE A 56 6.80 16.13 17.19
C ILE A 56 5.89 14.91 17.30
N ASP A 57 4.64 15.10 17.69
CA ASP A 57 3.60 14.06 17.64
C ASP A 57 2.94 14.14 16.25
N LEU A 58 3.27 13.24 15.33
CA LEU A 58 2.80 13.36 13.93
C LEU A 58 1.27 13.39 13.83
N LEU A 59 0.60 12.54 14.60
CA LEU A 59 -0.85 12.41 14.54
C LEU A 59 -1.54 13.66 15.04
N LYS A 60 -0.99 14.34 16.05
CA LYS A 60 -1.60 15.54 16.63
C LYS A 60 -1.13 16.84 15.98
N ASP A 61 0.16 16.93 15.66
CA ASP A 61 0.80 18.18 15.25
C ASP A 61 0.81 18.35 13.72
N ALA A 62 0.90 17.24 12.96
CA ALA A 62 1.07 17.30 11.50
C ALA A 62 -0.22 17.03 10.72
N PHE A 63 -1.08 16.15 11.24
CA PHE A 63 -2.30 15.73 10.57
C PHE A 63 -3.56 16.41 11.10
N THR A 64 -4.53 16.57 10.22
CA THR A 64 -5.89 16.96 10.60
C THR A 64 -6.65 15.76 11.17
N GLU A 65 -7.67 16.02 11.99
CA GLU A 65 -8.57 14.98 12.51
C GLU A 65 -9.23 14.16 11.39
N THR A 66 -9.54 14.81 10.26
CA THR A 66 -10.12 14.13 9.09
C THR A 66 -9.13 13.20 8.43
N GLU A 67 -7.87 13.63 8.26
CA GLU A 67 -6.81 12.75 7.73
C GLU A 67 -6.57 11.54 8.65
N ASN A 68 -6.50 11.76 9.96
CA ASN A 68 -6.32 10.66 10.92
C ASN A 68 -7.47 9.64 10.82
N ARG A 69 -8.72 10.10 10.87
CA ARG A 69 -9.88 9.20 10.81
C ARG A 69 -9.98 8.44 9.49
N GLN A 70 -9.54 9.04 8.39
CA GLN A 70 -9.73 8.46 7.06
C GLN A 70 -8.55 7.60 6.60
N TYR A 71 -7.32 7.94 6.98
CA TYR A 71 -6.12 7.34 6.39
C TYR A 71 -5.14 6.75 7.40
N VAL A 72 -5.35 6.95 8.70
CA VAL A 72 -4.52 6.32 9.74
C VAL A 72 -5.25 5.10 10.26
N HIS A 73 -4.61 3.94 10.15
CA HIS A 73 -5.19 2.68 10.62
C HIS A 73 -4.45 2.25 11.88
N ASP A 74 -5.17 2.18 12.98
CA ASP A 74 -4.62 1.74 14.25
C ASP A 74 -4.60 0.20 14.32
N THR A 75 -3.47 -0.33 14.77
CA THR A 75 -3.32 -1.74 15.15
C THR A 75 -3.13 -1.84 16.65
N THR A 76 -3.12 -3.06 17.18
CA THR A 76 -2.77 -3.30 18.59
C THR A 76 -1.35 -2.85 18.95
N ALA A 77 -0.47 -2.64 17.95
CA ALA A 77 0.90 -2.17 18.12
C ALA A 77 1.08 -0.66 17.87
N GLY A 78 -0.02 0.06 17.64
CA GLY A 78 -0.01 1.49 17.28
C GLY A 78 -0.37 1.72 15.81
N PRO A 79 -0.20 2.95 15.31
CA PRO A 79 -0.60 3.32 13.97
C PRO A 79 0.24 2.60 12.91
N TYR A 80 -0.44 2.02 11.93
CA TYR A 80 0.19 1.33 10.81
C TYR A 80 0.49 2.30 9.68
N TRP A 81 1.73 2.27 9.21
CA TRP A 81 2.17 3.02 8.05
C TRP A 81 2.38 2.08 6.88
N SER A 82 1.65 2.34 5.81
CA SER A 82 1.81 1.60 4.57
C SER A 82 3.24 1.68 4.04
N GLY A 83 3.74 0.58 3.49
CA GLY A 83 5.01 0.51 2.76
C GLY A 83 5.06 1.40 1.50
N LEU A 84 3.95 2.05 1.14
CA LEU A 84 3.87 3.09 0.12
C LEU A 84 4.35 4.48 0.60
N SER A 85 4.57 4.63 1.91
CA SER A 85 5.05 5.88 2.51
C SER A 85 6.56 6.04 2.31
N ALA A 86 7.04 7.27 2.15
CA ALA A 86 8.47 7.57 2.03
C ALA A 86 8.94 8.46 3.17
N TRP A 87 10.14 8.18 3.69
CA TRP A 87 10.74 8.86 4.83
C TRP A 87 12.20 9.13 4.48
N TYR A 88 12.60 10.40 4.38
CA TYR A 88 13.94 10.73 3.89
C TYR A 88 14.37 12.16 4.26
N TYR A 89 15.68 12.40 4.20
CA TYR A 89 16.25 13.75 4.34
C TYR A 89 16.32 14.48 2.99
N LEU A 90 16.09 15.78 3.05
CA LEU A 90 16.37 16.74 2.00
C LEU A 90 17.54 17.63 2.42
N ASP A 91 18.61 17.55 1.66
CA ASP A 91 19.70 18.52 1.72
C ASP A 91 19.33 19.79 0.96
N LEU A 92 19.19 20.89 1.70
CA LEU A 92 18.99 22.22 1.15
C LEU A 92 20.17 23.13 1.51
N PRO A 93 20.41 24.21 0.75
CA PRO A 93 21.48 25.17 1.07
C PRO A 93 21.37 25.76 2.47
N GLN A 94 20.13 26.01 2.93
CA GLN A 94 19.83 26.57 4.25
C GLN A 94 19.84 25.56 5.41
N GLY A 95 19.99 24.26 5.13
CA GLY A 95 19.95 23.21 6.16
C GLY A 95 19.30 21.92 5.68
N GLU A 96 19.12 20.99 6.60
CA GLU A 96 18.43 19.72 6.34
C GLU A 96 16.95 19.84 6.71
N ILE A 97 16.09 19.20 5.91
CA ILE A 97 14.68 19.01 6.22
C ILE A 97 14.42 17.51 6.17
N PHE A 98 13.73 16.98 7.16
CA PHE A 98 13.23 15.61 7.08
C PHE A 98 11.82 15.62 6.50
N VAL A 99 11.55 14.72 5.58
CA VAL A 99 10.27 14.61 4.87
C VAL A 99 9.62 13.29 5.23
N VAL A 100 8.35 13.38 5.63
CA VAL A 100 7.45 12.23 5.68
C VAL A 100 6.41 12.41 4.59
N ARG A 101 6.37 11.45 3.67
CA ARG A 101 5.35 11.32 2.62
C ARG A 101 4.46 10.13 2.95
N PRO A 102 3.31 10.32 3.61
CA PRO A 102 2.27 9.29 3.65
C PRO A 102 1.78 8.88 2.26
N TRP A 103 1.15 7.70 2.18
CA TRP A 103 0.65 7.13 0.93
C TRP A 103 -0.40 8.00 0.22
N TRP A 104 -1.19 8.79 0.97
CA TRP A 104 -2.18 9.74 0.43
C TRP A 104 -1.56 11.04 -0.12
N GLY A 105 -0.23 11.17 -0.08
CA GLY A 105 0.53 12.05 -0.97
C GLY A 105 0.84 13.46 -0.47
N ARG A 106 0.39 13.84 0.73
CA ARG A 106 0.80 15.10 1.37
C ARG A 106 2.24 15.00 1.89
N HIS A 107 3.03 16.06 1.76
CA HIS A 107 4.36 16.14 2.41
C HIS A 107 4.27 16.78 3.80
N ILE A 108 4.93 16.16 4.77
CA ILE A 108 5.19 16.73 6.09
C ILE A 108 6.66 17.08 6.14
N PHE A 109 6.95 18.34 6.43
CA PHE A 109 8.31 18.85 6.53
C PHE A 109 8.68 19.06 7.99
N VAL A 110 9.83 18.54 8.39
CA VAL A 110 10.41 18.70 9.73
C VAL A 110 11.71 19.47 9.60
N ASP A 111 11.76 20.65 10.22
CA ASP A 111 13.00 21.40 10.42
C ASP A 111 13.78 20.72 11.55
N VAL A 112 14.77 19.93 11.16
CA VAL A 112 15.56 19.11 12.09
C VAL A 112 16.52 19.95 12.93
N SER A 113 16.85 21.18 12.50
CA SER A 113 17.66 22.10 13.31
C SER A 113 16.89 22.68 14.49
N ARG A 114 15.55 22.68 14.41
CA ARG A 114 14.65 23.22 15.42
C ARG A 114 13.77 22.17 16.08
N GLY A 115 13.78 20.93 15.59
CA GLY A 115 12.92 19.85 16.07
C GLY A 115 11.44 20.17 15.94
N LYS A 116 11.03 20.86 14.87
CA LYS A 116 9.66 21.38 14.68
C LYS A 116 9.16 21.17 13.26
N LEU A 117 7.85 21.15 13.09
CA LEU A 117 7.22 21.19 11.77
C LEU A 117 7.58 22.47 11.03
N ALA A 118 8.01 22.31 9.79
CA ALA A 118 8.25 23.40 8.85
C ALA A 118 7.01 23.60 7.97
N ARG A 119 6.73 24.85 7.62
CA ARG A 119 5.70 25.15 6.62
C ARG A 119 6.22 24.74 5.25
N SER A 120 5.35 24.13 4.44
CA SER A 120 5.67 23.87 3.03
C SER A 120 6.03 25.19 2.34
N SER A 121 7.00 25.09 1.44
CA SER A 121 7.42 26.17 0.56
C SER A 121 7.65 25.59 -0.84
N GLN A 122 7.54 26.43 -1.87
CA GLN A 122 7.78 25.99 -3.25
C GLN A 122 9.17 25.38 -3.43
N ALA A 123 10.18 25.90 -2.72
CA ALA A 123 11.54 25.35 -2.75
C ALA A 123 11.59 23.93 -2.17
N PHE A 124 10.84 23.66 -1.10
CA PHE A 124 10.74 22.32 -0.51
C PHE A 124 10.06 21.35 -1.47
N GLU A 125 8.91 21.72 -2.03
CA GLU A 125 8.19 20.85 -2.96
C GLU A 125 9.01 20.50 -4.21
N VAL A 126 9.73 21.47 -4.79
CA VAL A 126 10.62 21.22 -5.93
C VAL A 126 11.77 20.29 -5.57
N ALA A 127 12.38 20.47 -4.39
CA ALA A 127 13.45 19.61 -3.92
C ALA A 127 12.95 18.19 -3.63
N THR A 128 11.79 18.06 -2.98
CA THR A 128 11.07 16.80 -2.74
C THR A 128 10.89 16.03 -4.04
N LEU A 129 10.26 16.62 -5.06
CA LEU A 129 9.99 15.92 -6.32
C LEU A 129 11.27 15.36 -6.96
N LYS A 130 12.36 16.13 -6.93
CA LYS A 130 13.66 15.70 -7.46
C LYS A 130 14.28 14.57 -6.64
N THR A 131 14.16 14.62 -5.32
CA THR A 131 14.67 13.57 -4.44
C THR A 131 13.86 12.29 -4.57
N GLU A 132 12.53 12.38 -4.62
CA GLU A 132 11.65 11.23 -4.82
C GLU A 132 11.84 10.57 -6.17
N GLU A 133 12.05 11.35 -7.24
CA GLU A 133 12.44 10.79 -8.53
C GLU A 133 13.72 9.95 -8.40
N LYS A 134 14.75 10.44 -7.71
CA LYS A 134 15.99 9.68 -7.50
C LYS A 134 15.76 8.43 -6.67
N LEU A 135 14.98 8.52 -5.59
CA LEU A 135 14.63 7.38 -4.74
C LEU A 135 13.93 6.29 -5.55
N VAL A 136 12.93 6.69 -6.34
CA VAL A 136 12.18 5.78 -7.23
C VAL A 136 13.11 5.10 -8.22
N MET A 137 13.91 5.88 -8.94
CA MET A 137 14.78 5.32 -9.98
C MET A 137 15.87 4.42 -9.38
N SER A 138 16.43 4.79 -8.23
CA SER A 138 17.42 3.99 -7.50
C SER A 138 16.83 2.64 -7.11
N ALA A 139 15.73 2.64 -6.35
CA ALA A 139 15.08 1.43 -5.86
C ALA A 139 14.65 0.50 -7.01
N LEU A 140 13.97 1.03 -8.04
CA LEU A 140 13.51 0.24 -9.18
C LEU A 140 14.64 -0.32 -10.06
N SER A 141 15.80 0.34 -10.07
CA SER A 141 16.98 -0.13 -10.83
C SER A 141 17.81 -1.16 -10.08
N SER A 142 17.61 -1.30 -8.76
CA SER A 142 18.33 -2.27 -7.95
C SER A 142 18.00 -3.70 -8.40
N LYS A 143 19.03 -4.55 -8.46
CA LYS A 143 18.87 -5.97 -8.80
C LYS A 143 18.21 -6.74 -7.64
N GLU A 144 18.60 -6.41 -6.42
CA GLU A 144 18.13 -7.03 -5.19
C GLU A 144 17.03 -6.17 -4.57
N GLU A 145 16.20 -6.77 -3.70
CA GLU A 145 15.29 -5.94 -2.91
C GLU A 145 16.13 -5.04 -1.99
N PRO A 146 15.84 -3.73 -1.92
CA PRO A 146 16.47 -2.85 -0.95
C PRO A 146 16.32 -3.43 0.46
N ALA A 147 17.32 -3.20 1.30
CA ALA A 147 17.23 -3.63 2.69
C ALA A 147 16.03 -2.97 3.39
N ASP A 148 15.52 -3.57 4.48
CA ASP A 148 14.31 -3.10 5.19
C ASP A 148 14.33 -1.62 5.62
N HIS A 149 15.51 -1.00 5.70
CA HIS A 149 15.71 0.40 6.07
C HIS A 149 15.81 1.36 4.86
N GLU A 150 15.81 0.84 3.64
CA GLU A 150 15.84 1.59 2.39
C GLU A 150 14.43 1.72 1.79
N PHE A 151 14.27 2.62 0.82
CA PHE A 151 12.98 2.78 0.13
C PHE A 151 12.71 1.57 -0.76
N SER A 152 11.66 0.80 -0.43
CA SER A 152 11.34 -0.48 -1.06
C SER A 152 11.01 -0.36 -2.56
N LYS A 153 11.16 -1.45 -3.32
CA LYS A 153 10.69 -1.47 -4.72
C LYS A 153 9.19 -1.32 -4.81
N TYR A 154 8.45 -1.84 -3.83
CA TYR A 154 7.00 -1.71 -3.74
C TYR A 154 6.58 -0.23 -3.69
N GLY A 155 7.11 0.52 -2.72
CA GLY A 155 6.86 1.96 -2.59
C GLY A 155 7.34 2.74 -3.81
N ALA A 156 8.50 2.38 -4.37
CA ALA A 156 9.03 3.00 -5.58
C ALA A 156 8.16 2.76 -6.83
N ALA A 157 7.66 1.54 -7.02
CA ALA A 157 6.78 1.19 -8.13
C ALA A 157 5.49 2.01 -8.08
N TYR A 158 4.88 2.12 -6.90
CA TYR A 158 3.70 2.96 -6.67
C TYR A 158 3.99 4.45 -6.92
N LEU A 159 5.05 4.98 -6.30
CA LEU A 159 5.37 6.40 -6.34
C LEU A 159 5.72 6.87 -7.76
N ALA A 160 6.30 6.00 -8.60
CA ALA A 160 6.55 6.28 -10.02
C ALA A 160 5.27 6.69 -10.79
N GLY A 161 4.15 6.02 -10.52
CA GLY A 161 2.85 6.31 -11.14
C GLY A 161 2.18 7.57 -10.61
N ILE A 162 2.39 7.87 -9.32
CA ILE A 162 1.92 9.11 -8.68
C ILE A 162 2.65 10.32 -9.26
N LEU A 163 3.98 10.25 -9.33
CA LEU A 163 4.84 11.32 -9.84
C LEU A 163 4.86 11.43 -11.38
N LYS A 164 4.17 10.52 -12.08
CA LYS A 164 4.08 10.48 -13.55
C LYS A 164 5.44 10.37 -14.25
N LEU A 165 6.37 9.59 -13.67
CA LEU A 165 7.73 9.41 -14.17
C LEU A 165 7.77 8.49 -15.40
N LYS A 166 7.71 9.06 -16.60
CA LYS A 166 7.73 8.29 -17.86
C LYS A 166 9.01 7.47 -18.04
N GLN A 167 10.13 7.96 -17.54
CA GLN A 167 11.42 7.27 -17.55
C GLN A 167 11.43 5.97 -16.74
N ALA A 168 10.50 5.79 -15.79
CA ALA A 168 10.37 4.58 -15.00
C ALA A 168 9.65 3.43 -15.75
N ILE A 169 8.99 3.70 -16.89
CA ILE A 169 8.19 2.70 -17.63
C ILE A 169 8.95 1.40 -17.92
N PRO A 170 10.21 1.41 -18.40
CA PRO A 170 10.95 0.16 -18.65
C PRO A 170 11.18 -0.65 -17.38
N LEU A 171 11.44 0.02 -16.25
CA LEU A 171 11.67 -0.63 -14.95
C LEU A 171 10.35 -1.20 -14.41
N LEU A 172 9.24 -0.45 -14.50
CA LEU A 172 7.90 -0.91 -14.14
C LEU A 172 7.48 -2.16 -14.94
N LYS A 173 7.76 -2.19 -16.24
CA LYS A 173 7.55 -3.40 -17.09
C LYS A 173 8.44 -4.59 -16.72
N SER A 174 9.55 -4.35 -16.04
CA SER A 174 10.39 -5.41 -15.50
C SER A 174 9.78 -5.95 -14.21
N VAL A 175 9.45 -5.06 -13.26
CA VAL A 175 8.95 -5.44 -11.94
C VAL A 175 7.50 -5.96 -11.96
N GLU A 176 6.68 -5.63 -12.96
CA GLU A 176 5.34 -6.24 -13.13
C GLU A 176 5.40 -7.77 -13.30
N LYS A 177 6.58 -8.31 -13.64
CA LYS A 177 6.80 -9.76 -13.77
C LYS A 177 7.16 -10.44 -12.45
N SER A 178 7.44 -9.70 -11.37
CA SER A 178 7.79 -10.27 -10.07
C SER A 178 6.73 -11.29 -9.64
N THR A 179 7.19 -12.44 -9.15
CA THR A 179 6.38 -13.53 -8.61
C THR A 179 6.45 -13.56 -7.08
N ASP A 180 7.01 -12.52 -6.47
CA ASP A 180 7.18 -12.44 -5.02
C ASP A 180 5.82 -12.19 -4.39
N ILE A 181 5.46 -13.05 -3.46
CA ILE A 181 4.22 -12.95 -2.70
C ILE A 181 4.51 -12.01 -1.52
N GLY A 182 3.83 -10.86 -1.50
CA GLY A 182 3.99 -9.87 -0.42
C GLY A 182 3.03 -10.09 0.74
N SER A 183 1.81 -10.54 0.44
CA SER A 183 0.77 -10.79 1.45
C SER A 183 -0.07 -12.02 1.10
N CYS A 184 -0.62 -12.67 2.12
CA CYS A 184 -1.62 -13.73 1.97
C CYS A 184 -2.73 -13.52 2.98
N THR A 185 -3.97 -13.73 2.54
CA THR A 185 -5.15 -13.70 3.39
C THR A 185 -5.70 -15.12 3.51
N PHE A 186 -5.96 -15.54 4.74
CA PHE A 186 -6.56 -16.85 5.08
C PHE A 186 -8.00 -16.66 5.57
N GLY A 187 -8.78 -15.83 4.88
CA GLY A 187 -10.15 -15.49 5.26
C GLY A 187 -11.13 -16.63 5.01
N GLY A 188 -12.21 -16.66 5.78
CA GLY A 188 -13.28 -17.67 5.72
C GLY A 188 -14.11 -17.61 7.01
N LEU A 189 -15.38 -18.00 6.98
CA LEU A 189 -16.29 -17.82 8.13
C LEU A 189 -16.18 -18.90 9.21
N SER A 190 -15.31 -19.90 9.07
CA SER A 190 -15.00 -20.88 10.11
C SER A 190 -13.73 -21.65 9.77
N PHE A 191 -12.92 -22.00 10.78
CA PHE A 191 -11.89 -23.01 10.61
C PHE A 191 -12.57 -24.33 10.19
N GLY A 192 -12.16 -24.91 9.05
CA GLY A 192 -12.61 -26.22 8.59
C GLY A 192 -13.89 -26.24 7.73
N GLU A 193 -14.31 -25.12 7.15
CA GLU A 193 -15.36 -25.15 6.14
C GLU A 193 -14.82 -25.70 4.80
N ASP A 194 -15.42 -26.78 4.29
CA ASP A 194 -15.01 -27.44 3.05
C ASP A 194 -15.62 -26.75 1.81
N TYR A 195 -14.74 -26.14 0.99
CA TYR A 195 -15.13 -25.54 -0.29
C TYR A 195 -15.31 -26.55 -1.43
N ASN A 196 -15.16 -27.86 -1.19
CA ASN A 196 -15.51 -28.95 -2.11
C ASN A 196 -14.89 -28.79 -3.52
N ASN A 197 -13.58 -28.52 -3.61
CA ASN A 197 -12.87 -28.21 -4.86
C ASN A 197 -13.33 -26.92 -5.58
N GLU A 198 -13.93 -25.98 -4.85
CA GLU A 198 -14.13 -24.59 -5.29
C GLU A 198 -13.03 -23.67 -4.74
N VAL A 199 -13.01 -22.44 -5.26
CA VAL A 199 -12.13 -21.38 -4.77
C VAL A 199 -12.86 -20.59 -3.69
N ASN A 200 -12.23 -20.42 -2.53
CA ASN A 200 -12.68 -19.47 -1.52
C ASN A 200 -12.30 -18.04 -1.95
N PRO A 201 -13.27 -17.12 -2.15
CA PRO A 201 -12.97 -15.78 -2.66
C PRO A 201 -12.17 -14.90 -1.71
N ARG A 202 -12.08 -15.29 -0.42
CA ARG A 202 -11.40 -14.56 0.67
C ARG A 202 -10.04 -15.18 1.04
N ARG A 203 -9.63 -16.24 0.35
CA ARG A 203 -8.36 -16.93 0.57
C ARG A 203 -7.47 -16.82 -0.67
N TYR A 204 -6.44 -16.00 -0.57
CA TYR A 204 -5.57 -15.66 -1.69
C TYR A 204 -4.20 -15.18 -1.21
N CYS A 205 -3.24 -15.15 -2.15
CA CYS A 205 -1.97 -14.46 -1.96
C CYS A 205 -1.82 -13.37 -3.03
N THR A 206 -1.20 -12.26 -2.65
CA THR A 206 -1.04 -11.07 -3.50
C THR A 206 0.42 -10.88 -3.89
N TYR A 207 0.62 -10.56 -5.17
CA TYR A 207 1.91 -10.16 -5.72
C TYR A 207 2.02 -8.62 -5.66
N ASP A 208 2.22 -8.07 -4.47
CA ASP A 208 2.10 -6.62 -4.19
C ASP A 208 2.93 -5.74 -5.13
N LEU A 209 4.20 -6.11 -5.38
CA LEU A 209 5.07 -5.38 -6.30
C LEU A 209 4.52 -5.37 -7.73
N ARG A 210 3.98 -6.50 -8.20
CA ARG A 210 3.32 -6.60 -9.50
C ARG A 210 2.08 -5.71 -9.53
N GLN A 211 1.25 -5.76 -8.51
CA GLN A 211 0.02 -4.98 -8.41
C GLN A 211 0.29 -3.47 -8.47
N ALA A 212 1.25 -2.98 -7.67
CA ALA A 212 1.68 -1.58 -7.69
C ALA A 212 2.27 -1.17 -9.05
N ALA A 213 3.11 -2.03 -9.66
CA ALA A 213 3.67 -1.76 -10.98
C ALA A 213 2.59 -1.65 -12.06
N GLN A 214 1.60 -2.55 -12.07
CA GLN A 214 0.50 -2.52 -13.04
C GLN A 214 -0.38 -1.27 -12.86
N LEU A 215 -0.71 -0.88 -11.62
CA LEU A 215 -1.42 0.36 -11.34
C LEU A 215 -0.64 1.59 -11.85
N SER A 216 0.67 1.63 -11.59
CA SER A 216 1.52 2.73 -12.03
C SER A 216 1.67 2.81 -13.55
N LEU A 217 1.75 1.67 -14.24
CA LEU A 217 1.74 1.63 -15.71
C LEU A 217 0.44 2.24 -16.26
N ARG A 218 -0.72 1.87 -15.70
CA ARG A 218 -2.01 2.47 -16.08
C ARG A 218 -2.05 3.98 -15.88
N ARG A 219 -1.51 4.46 -14.75
CA ARG A 219 -1.38 5.90 -14.41
C ARG A 219 -0.49 6.67 -15.38
N LEU A 220 0.44 5.98 -16.03
CA LEU A 220 1.35 6.51 -17.06
C LEU A 220 0.79 6.35 -18.49
N GLY A 221 -0.42 5.81 -18.64
CA GLY A 221 -1.06 5.57 -19.93
C GLY A 221 -0.55 4.35 -20.66
N ILE A 222 0.04 3.39 -19.95
CA ILE A 222 0.55 2.13 -20.50
C ILE A 222 -0.36 1.00 -20.03
N THR A 223 -0.87 0.20 -20.98
CA THR A 223 -1.57 -1.05 -20.65
C THR A 223 -0.57 -2.06 -20.08
N PRO A 224 -0.75 -2.51 -18.82
CA PRO A 224 0.11 -3.51 -18.22
C PRO A 224 -0.07 -4.88 -18.87
N LYS A 225 0.84 -5.82 -18.58
CA LYS A 225 0.63 -7.21 -18.97
C LYS A 225 -0.52 -7.83 -18.20
N HIS A 226 -1.19 -8.78 -18.83
CA HIS A 226 -2.25 -9.57 -18.20
C HIS A 226 -1.65 -10.67 -17.30
N LEU A 227 -0.86 -10.27 -16.31
CA LEU A 227 -0.31 -11.14 -15.26
C LEU A 227 -1.19 -11.02 -14.00
N PRO A 228 -1.54 -12.13 -13.34
CA PRO A 228 -2.44 -12.08 -12.18
C PRO A 228 -1.79 -11.35 -11.01
N CYS A 229 -2.51 -10.43 -10.36
CA CYS A 229 -2.04 -9.81 -9.11
C CYS A 229 -2.33 -10.69 -7.88
N HIS A 230 -3.23 -11.66 -8.01
CA HIS A 230 -3.61 -12.57 -6.93
C HIS A 230 -3.54 -14.02 -7.41
N SER A 231 -3.08 -14.92 -6.53
CA SER A 231 -3.18 -16.36 -6.69
C SER A 231 -4.18 -16.94 -5.68
N PHE A 232 -4.83 -18.03 -6.09
CA PHE A 232 -5.86 -18.70 -5.31
C PHE A 232 -5.51 -20.18 -5.17
N GLN A 233 -6.14 -20.84 -4.21
CA GLN A 233 -6.03 -22.28 -3.99
C GLN A 233 -7.41 -22.94 -4.11
N LEU A 234 -7.41 -24.21 -4.47
CA LEU A 234 -8.51 -25.14 -4.31
C LEU A 234 -8.31 -25.89 -3.00
N GLU A 235 -9.40 -26.04 -2.25
CA GLU A 235 -9.42 -26.91 -1.08
C GLU A 235 -9.93 -28.29 -1.50
N GLN A 236 -9.09 -29.30 -1.32
CA GLN A 236 -9.39 -30.70 -1.61
C GLN A 236 -9.08 -31.53 -0.35
N GLY A 237 -10.05 -31.61 0.57
CA GLY A 237 -9.82 -32.21 1.88
C GLY A 237 -8.82 -31.38 2.69
N ASP A 238 -7.75 -32.01 3.16
CA ASP A 238 -6.65 -31.33 3.89
C ASP A 238 -5.59 -30.73 2.94
N ASP A 239 -5.70 -30.95 1.62
CA ASP A 239 -4.74 -30.47 0.63
C ASP A 239 -5.15 -29.10 0.05
N GLU A 240 -4.16 -28.22 -0.05
CA GLU A 240 -4.27 -26.92 -0.73
C GLU A 240 -3.55 -26.96 -2.07
N ILE A 241 -4.33 -26.95 -3.16
CA ILE A 241 -3.79 -27.08 -4.51
C ILE A 241 -3.85 -25.71 -5.20
N PRO A 242 -2.74 -25.18 -5.74
CA PRO A 242 -2.78 -23.93 -6.49
C PRO A 242 -3.81 -23.97 -7.62
N PHE A 243 -4.72 -22.99 -7.64
CA PHE A 243 -5.69 -22.85 -8.71
C PHE A 243 -5.03 -22.17 -9.92
N VAL A 244 -5.10 -22.83 -11.08
CA VAL A 244 -4.64 -22.27 -12.35
C VAL A 244 -5.87 -21.95 -13.21
N PRO A 245 -6.21 -20.67 -13.43
CA PRO A 245 -7.31 -20.29 -14.30
C PRO A 245 -7.10 -20.77 -15.73
N THR A 246 -8.20 -21.02 -16.43
CA THR A 246 -8.19 -21.33 -17.87
C THR A 246 -7.62 -20.15 -18.66
N ASP A 247 -6.77 -20.43 -19.64
CA ASP A 247 -6.23 -19.42 -20.54
C ASP A 247 -7.35 -18.66 -21.26
N LEU A 248 -7.38 -17.34 -21.07
CA LEU A 248 -8.34 -16.49 -21.75
C LEU A 248 -7.95 -16.33 -23.23
N LYS A 249 -8.85 -16.75 -24.12
CA LYS A 249 -8.67 -16.60 -25.58
C LYS A 249 -8.84 -15.16 -26.08
N ARG A 250 -9.36 -14.27 -25.23
CA ARG A 250 -9.71 -12.87 -25.54
C ARG A 250 -9.35 -11.98 -24.36
N PRO A 251 -9.12 -10.67 -24.59
CA PRO A 251 -8.97 -9.70 -23.50
C PRO A 251 -10.10 -9.80 -22.49
N ARG A 252 -9.78 -9.67 -21.19
CA ARG A 252 -10.76 -9.84 -20.10
C ARG A 252 -11.97 -8.91 -20.21
N HIS A 253 -11.79 -7.70 -20.74
CA HIS A 253 -12.87 -6.73 -20.87
C HIS A 253 -13.97 -7.19 -21.85
N GLU A 254 -13.65 -8.05 -22.82
CA GLU A 254 -14.63 -8.64 -23.75
C GLU A 254 -15.49 -9.74 -23.10
N ASN A 255 -15.05 -10.30 -21.98
CA ASN A 255 -15.74 -11.38 -21.27
C ASN A 255 -16.57 -10.87 -20.08
N VAL A 256 -16.53 -9.58 -19.75
CA VAL A 256 -17.24 -8.99 -18.58
C VAL A 256 -18.72 -9.31 -18.59
N GLU A 257 -19.37 -9.22 -19.74
CA GLU A 257 -20.80 -9.51 -19.89
C GLU A 257 -21.17 -10.97 -19.61
N ARG A 258 -20.18 -11.85 -19.53
CA ARG A 258 -20.39 -13.27 -19.18
C ARG A 258 -20.40 -13.48 -17.67
N VAL A 259 -19.85 -12.55 -16.88
CA VAL A 259 -19.90 -12.62 -15.42
C VAL A 259 -21.30 -12.26 -14.94
N LYS A 260 -21.92 -13.13 -14.14
CA LYS A 260 -23.30 -12.98 -13.65
C LYS A 260 -23.39 -13.24 -12.16
N VAL A 261 -24.41 -12.64 -11.53
CA VAL A 261 -24.85 -12.98 -10.17
C VAL A 261 -25.12 -14.49 -10.10
N GLY A 262 -24.67 -15.12 -9.03
CA GLY A 262 -24.74 -16.55 -8.80
C GLY A 262 -23.52 -17.35 -9.28
N MET A 263 -22.58 -16.74 -10.02
CA MET A 263 -21.33 -17.42 -10.41
C MET A 263 -20.42 -17.66 -9.20
N SER A 264 -19.75 -18.81 -9.15
CA SER A 264 -18.70 -19.07 -8.15
C SER A 264 -17.41 -18.33 -8.48
N ALA A 265 -16.56 -18.12 -7.47
CA ALA A 265 -15.22 -17.54 -7.62
C ALA A 265 -14.40 -18.25 -8.70
N LYS A 266 -14.41 -19.59 -8.69
CA LYS A 266 -13.75 -20.44 -9.70
C LYS A 266 -14.24 -20.15 -11.13
N HIS A 267 -15.55 -20.01 -11.33
CA HIS A 267 -16.10 -19.66 -12.65
C HIS A 267 -15.72 -18.25 -13.08
N VAL A 268 -15.71 -17.28 -12.16
CA VAL A 268 -15.27 -15.90 -12.44
C VAL A 268 -13.81 -15.88 -12.88
N LEU A 269 -12.92 -16.55 -12.14
CA LEU A 269 -11.48 -16.62 -12.48
C LEU A 269 -11.26 -17.25 -13.86
N ASN A 270 -12.00 -18.30 -14.20
CA ASN A 270 -11.94 -18.92 -15.54
C ASN A 270 -12.53 -18.04 -16.66
N THR A 271 -13.35 -17.03 -16.32
CA THR A 271 -14.04 -16.17 -17.30
C THR A 271 -13.26 -14.89 -17.60
N ILE A 272 -12.75 -14.23 -16.56
CA ILE A 272 -12.10 -12.91 -16.67
C ILE A 272 -10.73 -12.82 -15.98
N GLY A 273 -10.23 -13.93 -15.41
CA GLY A 273 -8.93 -13.97 -14.72
C GLY A 273 -9.02 -13.51 -13.26
N ALA A 274 -7.85 -13.39 -12.64
CA ALA A 274 -7.69 -12.90 -11.28
C ALA A 274 -8.04 -11.40 -11.18
N PRO A 275 -8.63 -10.94 -10.05
CA PRO A 275 -8.85 -9.53 -9.81
C PRO A 275 -7.54 -8.75 -9.69
N ASP A 276 -7.60 -7.45 -9.97
CA ASP A 276 -6.48 -6.53 -9.71
C ASP A 276 -6.44 -6.11 -8.24
N PHE A 277 -7.58 -6.09 -7.54
CA PHE A 277 -7.69 -5.72 -6.13
C PHE A 277 -8.75 -6.57 -5.44
N ILE A 278 -8.53 -6.91 -4.17
CA ILE A 278 -9.52 -7.60 -3.33
C ILE A 278 -9.66 -6.81 -2.04
N ASN A 279 -10.90 -6.51 -1.65
CA ASN A 279 -11.21 -5.95 -0.34
C ASN A 279 -12.29 -6.81 0.29
N TYR A 280 -11.87 -7.69 1.19
CA TYR A 280 -12.69 -8.65 1.91
C TYR A 280 -13.62 -9.48 0.98
N ASP A 281 -14.89 -9.08 0.85
CA ASP A 281 -15.91 -9.75 0.04
C ASP A 281 -16.04 -9.18 -1.39
N THR A 282 -15.20 -8.22 -1.76
CA THR A 282 -15.23 -7.59 -3.08
C THR A 282 -13.99 -7.87 -3.89
N TRP A 283 -14.19 -8.24 -5.15
CA TRP A 283 -13.13 -8.36 -6.15
C TRP A 283 -13.28 -7.22 -7.16
N SER A 284 -12.18 -6.55 -7.47
CA SER A 284 -12.20 -5.41 -8.37
C SER A 284 -11.17 -5.57 -9.50
N TYR A 285 -11.58 -5.17 -10.70
CA TYR A 285 -10.85 -5.35 -11.94
C TYR A 285 -10.75 -4.02 -12.69
N ASP A 286 -9.56 -3.70 -13.18
CA ASP A 286 -9.28 -2.48 -13.95
C ASP A 286 -9.19 -2.79 -15.45
N MET A 287 -10.31 -2.65 -16.15
CA MET A 287 -10.45 -3.10 -17.53
C MET A 287 -9.81 -2.12 -18.53
N ASP A 288 -8.71 -2.56 -19.15
CA ASP A 288 -7.96 -1.83 -20.17
C ASP A 288 -8.62 -1.93 -21.57
N ALA A 289 -9.90 -1.51 -21.68
CA ALA A 289 -10.61 -1.38 -22.95
C ALA A 289 -10.32 0.00 -23.60
N ASP A 290 -10.77 0.20 -24.86
CA ASP A 290 -10.67 1.49 -25.55
C ASP A 290 -11.28 2.63 -24.72
N GLU A 291 -12.45 2.37 -24.14
CA GLU A 291 -13.00 3.15 -23.03
C GLU A 291 -12.78 2.36 -21.73
N PRO A 292 -11.73 2.67 -20.94
CA PRO A 292 -11.41 1.91 -19.75
C PRO A 292 -12.49 2.07 -18.69
N PHE A 293 -12.65 1.05 -17.84
CA PHE A 293 -13.60 1.05 -16.73
C PHE A 293 -13.11 0.15 -15.59
N SER A 294 -13.73 0.27 -14.42
CA SER A 294 -13.53 -0.69 -13.33
C SER A 294 -14.78 -1.56 -13.18
N LEU A 295 -14.58 -2.85 -12.94
CA LEU A 295 -15.63 -3.81 -12.59
C LEU A 295 -15.41 -4.26 -11.16
N THR A 296 -16.43 -4.12 -10.32
CA THR A 296 -16.44 -4.64 -8.95
C THR A 296 -17.49 -5.73 -8.84
N LEU A 297 -17.08 -6.87 -8.28
CA LEU A 297 -17.92 -8.01 -7.97
C LEU A 297 -17.99 -8.12 -6.44
N THR A 298 -19.18 -8.22 -5.89
CA THR A 298 -19.39 -8.54 -4.46
C THR A 298 -19.74 -10.01 -4.36
N PHE A 299 -19.16 -10.69 -3.39
CA PHE A 299 -19.42 -12.09 -3.08
C PHE A 299 -20.18 -12.21 -1.77
N ASP A 300 -21.04 -13.22 -1.67
CA ASP A 300 -21.33 -13.81 -0.36
C ASP A 300 -20.15 -14.72 0.04
N GLU A 301 -20.40 -15.84 0.70
CA GLU A 301 -19.36 -16.82 1.01
C GLU A 301 -18.83 -17.56 -0.23
N ARG A 302 -19.66 -17.74 -1.27
CA ARG A 302 -19.39 -18.70 -2.36
C ARG A 302 -19.62 -18.13 -3.76
N LYS A 303 -20.48 -17.12 -3.89
CA LYS A 303 -21.04 -16.68 -5.18
C LYS A 303 -21.10 -15.17 -5.28
N VAL A 304 -21.03 -14.69 -6.52
CA VAL A 304 -21.26 -13.28 -6.84
C VAL A 304 -22.71 -12.90 -6.48
N THR A 305 -22.89 -11.89 -5.65
CA THR A 305 -24.19 -11.33 -5.27
C THR A 305 -24.50 -10.03 -5.99
N ALA A 306 -23.47 -9.27 -6.37
CA ALA A 306 -23.62 -8.02 -7.10
C ALA A 306 -22.47 -7.79 -8.10
N THR A 307 -22.78 -7.04 -9.15
CA THR A 307 -21.82 -6.60 -10.17
C THR A 307 -22.00 -5.11 -10.39
N LYS A 308 -20.93 -4.32 -10.35
CA LYS A 308 -20.94 -2.88 -10.60
C LYS A 308 -19.86 -2.52 -11.61
N LYS A 309 -20.27 -1.85 -12.69
CA LYS A 309 -19.37 -1.24 -13.67
C LYS A 309 -19.34 0.26 -13.43
N GLU A 310 -18.15 0.83 -13.34
CA GLU A 310 -17.98 2.26 -13.07
C GLU A 310 -16.77 2.84 -13.82
N ALA A 311 -16.62 4.16 -13.74
CA ALA A 311 -15.46 4.84 -14.29
C ALA A 311 -14.15 4.26 -13.71
N PRO A 312 -13.03 4.33 -14.43
CA PRO A 312 -11.73 3.84 -13.97
C PRO A 312 -11.34 4.37 -12.59
N LEU A 313 -11.32 3.48 -11.59
CA LEU A 313 -10.99 3.85 -10.21
C LEU A 313 -9.53 4.32 -10.06
N TRP A 314 -8.65 3.94 -10.98
CA TRP A 314 -7.25 4.41 -10.98
C TRP A 314 -7.06 5.83 -11.54
N LYS A 315 -8.09 6.43 -12.15
CA LYS A 315 -8.03 7.77 -12.73
C LYS A 315 -8.46 8.88 -11.77
N SER A 316 -9.17 8.56 -10.70
CA SER A 316 -9.73 9.58 -9.79
C SER A 316 -9.68 9.14 -8.33
N GLY A 317 -9.32 10.08 -7.45
CA GLY A 317 -9.32 9.86 -6.01
C GLY A 317 -8.17 8.96 -5.54
N LEU A 318 -8.38 8.38 -4.36
CA LEU A 318 -7.39 7.54 -3.66
C LEU A 318 -7.83 6.09 -3.51
N SER A 319 -8.92 5.66 -4.17
CA SER A 319 -9.51 4.33 -3.91
C SER A 319 -8.57 3.16 -4.25
N ARG A 320 -7.72 3.30 -5.28
CA ARG A 320 -6.70 2.27 -5.59
C ARG A 320 -5.47 2.38 -4.70
N ASP A 321 -5.16 3.58 -4.23
CA ASP A 321 -4.06 3.85 -3.32
C ASP A 321 -4.36 3.24 -1.94
N GLU A 322 -5.59 3.42 -1.47
CA GLU A 322 -6.11 2.81 -0.24
C GLU A 322 -6.09 1.27 -0.32
N ALA A 323 -6.54 0.71 -1.44
CA ALA A 323 -6.54 -0.74 -1.68
C ALA A 323 -5.13 -1.36 -1.86
N LEU A 324 -4.08 -0.55 -2.04
CA LEU A 324 -2.69 -1.00 -1.97
C LEU A 324 -2.09 -0.76 -0.57
N ALA A 325 -2.62 0.20 0.16
CA ALA A 325 -2.06 0.61 1.43
C ALA A 325 -2.32 -0.40 2.55
N TYR A 326 -3.39 -1.20 2.43
CA TYR A 326 -3.93 -2.14 3.42
C TYR A 326 -4.42 -3.42 2.74
#